data_AF-A0A2P2M367-F1
#
_entry.id   AF-A0A2P2M367-F1
#
_cell.length_a   1.000
_cell.length_b   1.000
_cell.length_c   1.000
_cell.angle_alpha   90.00
_cell.angle_beta   90.00
_cell.angle_gamma   90.00
#
_symmetry.space_group_name_H-M   'P 1'
#
loop_
_entity.id
_entity.type
_entity.pdbx_description
1 polymer ?
#
loop_
_entity_poly.entity_id
_entity_poly.type
_entity_poly.pdbx_seq_one_letter_code
_entity_poly.pdbx_strand_id
1 'polypeptide(L)' 'MSNDFYLDLIGRSGRAGRSGEAITFYTEADVPFLRNIANMMTTSGCEVPSWILAMPKKKWKKHRPQREPISTIPEDQ' A
#
# COMPACT_ATOMS: atom_id res chain seq x y z
N MET A 1 -7.21 6.17 2.70
CA MET A 1 -5.75 5.98 2.70
C MET A 1 -5.39 5.12 1.50
N SER A 2 -4.44 5.46 0.62
CA SER A 2 -3.99 4.55 -0.46
C SER A 2 -2.92 3.57 0.06
N ASN A 3 -2.78 2.42 -0.61
CA ASN A 3 -1.75 1.42 -0.27
C ASN A 3 -0.33 2.03 -0.34
N ASP A 4 -0.10 2.87 -1.35
CA ASP A 4 1.18 3.57 -1.58
C ASP A 4 1.45 4.58 -0.45
N PHE A 5 0.43 5.31 0.00
CA PHE A 5 0.57 6.25 1.11
C PHE A 5 0.91 5.55 2.44
N TYR A 6 0.35 4.36 2.69
CA TYR A 6 0.72 3.57 3.86
C TYR A 6 2.19 3.14 3.81
N LEU A 7 2.68 2.70 2.64
CA LEU A 7 4.09 2.37 2.44
C LEU A 7 5.02 3.56 2.69
N ASP A 8 4.67 4.72 2.15
CA ASP A 8 5.45 5.94 2.33
C ASP A 8 5.57 6.33 3.80
N LEU A 9 4.50 6.13 4.58
CA LEU A 9 4.48 6.38 6.02
C LEU A 9 5.44 5.46 6.78
N ILE A 10 5.28 4.14 6.63
CA ILE A 10 6.12 3.17 7.37
C ILE A 10 7.57 3.21 6.89
N GLY A 11 7.82 3.54 5.62
CA GLY A 11 9.14 3.69 5.02
C GLY A 11 9.95 4.91 5.52
N ARG A 12 9.38 5.75 6.40
CA ARG A 12 10.12 6.82 7.09
C ARG A 12 11.01 6.29 8.21
N SER A 13 10.73 5.09 8.72
CA SER A 13 11.47 4.45 9.81
C SER A 13 12.52 3.46 9.27
N GLY A 14 13.63 3.26 9.99
CA GLY A 14 14.65 2.24 9.69
C GLY A 14 15.52 2.51 8.44
N ARG A 15 16.70 3.12 8.62
CA ARG A 15 17.62 3.48 7.52
C ARG A 15 19.09 3.27 7.93
N ALA A 16 19.97 3.13 6.93
CA ALA A 16 21.42 3.03 7.10
C ALA A 16 21.84 1.96 8.13
N GLY A 17 21.25 0.76 8.03
CA GLY A 17 21.53 -0.37 8.93
C GLY A 17 20.94 -0.24 10.33
N ARG A 18 20.14 0.80 10.62
CA ARG A 18 19.43 0.97 11.89
C ARG A 18 18.02 0.41 11.79
N SER A 19 17.58 -0.29 12.84
CA SER A 19 16.21 -0.75 12.99
C SER A 19 15.24 0.44 13.12
N GLY A 20 14.02 0.25 12.66
CA GLY A 20 12.93 1.20 12.82
C GLY A 20 11.64 0.47 13.13
N GLU A 21 10.77 1.12 13.89
CA GLU A 21 9.45 0.61 14.25
C GLU A 21 8.36 1.53 13.70
N ALA A 22 7.23 0.96 13.33
CA ALA A 22 6.03 1.68 12.91
C ALA A 22 4.79 0.98 13.48
N ILE A 23 4.08 1.67 14.39
CA ILE A 23 2.88 1.14 15.04
C ILE A 23 1.65 1.72 14.34
N THR A 24 0.76 0.86 13.87
CA THR A 24 -0.46 1.25 13.16
C THR A 24 -1.68 0.91 14.00
N PHE A 25 -2.40 1.93 14.45
CA PHE A 25 -3.74 1.76 15.02
C PHE A 25 -4.78 1.74 13.90
N TYR A 26 -5.84 0.95 14.08
CA TYR A 26 -6.93 0.85 13.13
C TYR A 26 -8.27 0.85 13.87
N THR A 27 -9.31 1.25 13.17
CA THR A 27 -10.70 1.24 13.63
C THR A 27 -11.54 0.31 12.77
N GLU A 28 -12.83 0.14 13.11
CA GLU A 28 -13.77 -0.63 12.29
C GLU A 28 -13.88 -0.11 10.85
N ALA A 29 -13.72 1.20 10.65
CA ALA A 29 -13.73 1.82 9.33
C ALA A 29 -12.55 1.37 8.45
N ASP A 30 -11.46 0.90 9.05
CA ASP A 30 -10.23 0.51 8.38
C ASP A 30 -10.17 -0.99 8.04
N VAL A 31 -11.06 -1.79 8.61
CA VAL A 31 -11.18 -3.25 8.37
C VAL A 31 -11.12 -3.64 6.89
N PRO A 32 -11.75 -2.91 5.95
CA PRO A 32 -11.66 -3.22 4.52
C PRO A 32 -10.24 -3.12 3.93
N PHE A 33 -9.33 -2.40 4.58
CA PHE A 33 -7.97 -2.14 4.11
C PHE A 33 -6.94 -3.07 4.77
N LEU A 34 -7.22 -3.56 5.97
CA LEU A 34 -6.33 -4.42 6.75
C LEU A 34 -5.85 -5.66 6.00
N ARG A 35 -6.73 -6.29 5.20
CA ARG A 35 -6.36 -7.49 4.43
C ARG A 35 -5.21 -7.22 3.45
N ASN A 36 -5.16 -6.02 2.88
CA ASN A 36 -4.09 -5.63 1.95
C ASN A 36 -2.79 -5.29 2.67
N ILE A 37 -2.89 -4.53 3.77
CA ILE A 37 -1.75 -4.23 4.63
C ILE A 37 -1.11 -5.53 5.15
N ALA A 38 -1.92 -6.47 5.62
CA ALA A 38 -1.49 -7.79 6.06
C ALA A 38 -0.73 -8.58 4.99
N ASN A 39 -1.21 -8.58 3.75
CA ASN A 39 -0.50 -9.24 2.65
C ASN A 39 0.89 -8.65 2.43
N MET A 40 1.00 -7.32 2.50
CA MET A 40 2.27 -6.62 2.32
C MET A 40 3.22 -6.93 3.47
N MET A 41 2.75 -6.81 4.71
CA MET A 41 3.51 -7.16 5.91
C MET A 41 4.02 -8.60 5.86
N THR A 42 3.17 -9.56 5.47
CA THR A 42 3.56 -10.97 5.31
C THR A 42 4.64 -11.14 4.24
N THR A 43 4.51 -10.47 3.10
CA THR A 43 5.51 -10.50 2.02
C THR A 43 6.85 -9.89 2.45
N SER A 44 6.80 -8.89 3.33
CA SER A 44 7.98 -8.27 3.95
C SER A 44 8.61 -9.11 5.07
N GLY A 45 8.05 -10.28 5.40
CA GLY A 45 8.57 -11.17 6.45
C GLY A 45 8.10 -10.83 7.87
N CYS A 46 7.11 -9.93 8.01
CA CYS A 46 6.51 -9.64 9.31
C CYS A 46 5.48 -10.70 9.69
N GLU A 47 5.40 -10.99 10.99
CA GLU A 47 4.33 -11.83 11.53
C GLU A 47 3.00 -11.07 11.52
N VAL A 48 1.98 -11.70 10.96
CA VAL A 48 0.62 -11.14 10.89
C VAL A 48 -0.37 -12.15 11.44
N PRO A 49 -1.28 -11.74 12.35
CA PRO A 49 -2.31 -12.64 12.87
C PRO A 49 -3.16 -13.27 11.75
N SER A 50 -3.43 -14.57 11.87
CA SER A 50 -4.16 -15.36 10.88
C SER A 50 -5.57 -14.84 10.60
N TRP A 51 -6.24 -14.27 11.61
CA TRP A 51 -7.57 -13.69 11.45
C TRP A 51 -7.60 -12.51 10.47
N ILE A 52 -6.51 -11.72 10.39
CA ILE A 52 -6.42 -10.61 9.43
C ILE A 52 -6.27 -11.15 8.00
N LEU A 53 -5.55 -12.26 7.84
CA LEU A 53 -5.37 -12.95 6.55
C LEU A 53 -6.63 -13.70 6.09
N ALA A 54 -7.52 -14.06 7.01
CA ALA A 54 -8.80 -14.68 6.69
C ALA A 54 -9.85 -13.67 6.18
N MET A 55 -9.63 -12.36 6.36
CA MET A 55 -10.59 -11.33 5.93
C MET A 55 -10.73 -11.25 4.40
N PRO A 56 -11.91 -10.87 3.89
CA PRO A 56 -12.15 -10.73 2.45
C PRO A 56 -11.29 -9.60 1.86
N LYS A 57 -10.63 -9.90 0.74
CA LYS A 57 -9.82 -8.92 0.02
C LYS A 57 -10.71 -7.98 -0.80
N LYS A 58 -10.77 -6.70 -0.41
CA LYS A 58 -11.44 -5.69 -1.24
C LYS A 58 -10.54 -5.31 -2.42
N LYS A 59 -11.09 -5.29 -3.63
CA LYS A 59 -10.39 -4.74 -4.80
C LYS A 59 -10.41 -3.22 -4.70
N TRP A 60 -9.23 -2.61 -4.66
CA TRP A 60 -9.12 -1.16 -4.60
C TRP A 60 -9.40 -0.56 -5.97
N LYS A 61 -10.12 0.56 -5.99
CA LYS A 61 -10.24 1.36 -7.21
C LYS A 61 -8.86 1.89 -7.53
N LYS A 62 -8.31 1.54 -8.70
CA LYS A 62 -7.06 2.11 -9.18
C LYS A 62 -7.27 3.62 -9.29
N HIS A 63 -6.61 4.41 -8.44
CA HIS A 63 -6.49 5.86 -8.62
C HIS A 63 -5.41 6.14 -9.68
N ARG A 64 -5.47 5.44 -10.82
CA ARG A 64 -4.62 5.79 -11.97
C ARG A 64 -5.42 6.82 -12.75
N PRO A 65 -5.01 8.10 -12.78
CA PRO A 65 -5.61 9.03 -13.72
C PRO A 65 -5.44 8.45 -15.13
N GLN A 66 -6.52 8.42 -15.91
CA GLN A 66 -6.42 8.10 -17.33
C GLN A 66 -5.57 9.19 -17.96
N ARG A 67 -4.44 8.81 -18.55
CA ARG A 67 -3.54 9.72 -19.26
C ARG A 67 -3.60 9.33 -20.73
N GLU A 68 -3.74 10.33 -21.58
CA GLU A 68 -3.59 10.16 -23.01
C GLU A 68 -2.19 9.60 -23.32
N PRO A 69 -2.06 8.74 -24.35
CA PRO A 69 -0.76 8.28 -24.80
C PRO A 69 0.09 9.47 -25.24
N ILE A 70 1.34 9.51 -24.81
CA ILE A 70 2.29 10.53 -25.26
C ILE A 70 2.65 10.20 -26.71
N SER A 71 2.24 11.05 -27.65
CA SER A 71 2.72 11.00 -29.03
C SER A 71 4.16 11.52 -29.08
N THR A 72 5.07 10.72 -29.63
CA THR A 72 6.44 11.16 -29.94
C THR A 72 6.56 11.71 -31.36
N ILE A 73 5.46 11.76 -32.10
CA ILE A 73 5.43 12.29 -33.46
C ILE A 73 5.12 13.78 -33.34
N PRO A 74 5.98 14.67 -33.89
CA PRO A 74 5.66 16.08 -34.00
C PRO A 74 4.32 16.26 -34.73
N GLU A 75 3.49 17.19 -34.28
CA GLU A 75 2.30 17.60 -35.00
C GLU A 75 2.78 18.43 -36.20
N ASP A 76 3.08 17.73 -37.30
CA ASP A 76 3.52 18.35 -38.55
C ASP A 76 2.45 19.35 -39.05
N GLN A 77 2.88 20.60 -39.25
CA GLN A 77 2.14 21.62 -40.01
C GLN A 77 2.24 21.38 -41.51
#